data_AF-A0A819LGS9-F1
#
_entry.id   AF-A0A819LGS9-F1
#
_cell.length_a   1.000
_cell.length_b   1.000
_cell.length_c   1.000
_cell.angle_alpha   90.00
_cell.angle_beta   90.00
_cell.angle_gamma   90.00
#
_symmetry.space_group_name_H-M   'P 1'
#
loop_
_entity.id
_entity.type
_entity.pdbx_description
1 polymer ?
#
loop_
_entity_poly.entity_id
_entity_poly.type
_entity_poly.pdbx_seq_one_letter_code
_entity_poly.pdbx_strand_id
1 'polypeptide(L)'
;MEYFIESFKKKTGKNVRDHVHALQKLRREVEKAKRILSSEIETIIEIESFCYNEDFHQKLTRAKFEELNMNLFRSTLKPVGQVLKDKDLKKSDIDEIILVGGSTRIPKIRQIIKEYFNGKEPLRNINPDEAVAYGAAVQGGILSNEESTHDVTVLDVNPLTLGILVKDGLMSKIIPRNTVIPTKKTEAFTTTTDNQHTVGVQVFEGERPMAKDNHFLGKFDLTGIPPAAKGVPVIQVTFEIDVNGILKNHSTNVAFGIIMAHGFEKIDEAIRYFDQLLSSYPSDYINVPDILQQRAILHEKNGKHTLSFRDYEWALEIRRERNMKIQQLNTNTNVPYLLATPGSTFNTEFDYYGQLLAFHFPFDTLIGEQIA
;
A
#
# COMPACT_ATOMS: atom_id res chain seq x y z
N MET A 1 -24.18 5.94 24.22
CA MET A 1 -23.52 6.52 25.41
C MET A 1 -23.99 7.94 25.62
N GLU A 2 -23.83 8.85 24.64
CA GLU A 2 -24.24 10.26 24.74
C GLU A 2 -25.65 10.48 25.32
N TYR A 3 -26.65 9.76 24.81
CA TYR A 3 -28.03 9.80 25.34
C TYR A 3 -28.12 9.60 26.86
N PHE A 4 -27.33 8.67 27.42
CA PHE A 4 -27.32 8.38 28.85
C PHE A 4 -26.50 9.39 29.65
N ILE A 5 -25.40 9.89 29.09
CA ILE A 5 -24.60 10.96 29.70
C ILE A 5 -25.46 12.23 29.85
N GLU A 6 -26.19 12.59 28.80
CA GLU A 6 -27.10 13.74 28.81
C GLU A 6 -28.28 13.53 29.76
N SER A 7 -28.86 12.32 29.77
CA SER A 7 -29.94 11.96 30.69
C SER A 7 -29.50 12.07 32.16
N PHE A 8 -28.31 11.55 32.49
CA PHE A 8 -27.74 11.68 33.83
C PHE A 8 -27.52 13.14 34.19
N LYS A 9 -26.84 13.92 33.32
CA LYS A 9 -26.60 15.35 33.54
C LYS A 9 -27.89 16.14 33.76
N LYS A 10 -28.96 15.83 33.03
CA LYS A 10 -30.27 16.47 33.21
C LYS A 10 -30.92 16.15 34.55
N LYS A 11 -30.73 14.94 35.08
CA LYS A 11 -31.32 14.50 36.35
C LYS A 11 -30.54 14.98 37.58
N THR A 12 -29.22 14.99 37.48
CA THR A 12 -28.33 15.15 38.66
C THR A 12 -27.55 16.47 38.62
N GLY A 13 -27.55 17.16 37.47
CA GLY A 13 -26.73 18.36 37.23
C GLY A 13 -25.24 18.07 37.00
N LYS A 14 -24.80 16.83 37.17
CA LYS A 14 -23.38 16.44 37.16
C LYS A 14 -22.94 15.87 35.81
N ASN A 15 -21.71 16.18 35.39
CA ASN A 15 -21.18 15.73 34.10
C ASN A 15 -20.31 14.48 34.27
N VAL A 16 -20.69 13.38 33.63
CA VAL A 16 -19.95 12.11 33.71
C VAL A 16 -18.68 12.13 32.83
N ARG A 17 -18.59 13.06 31.87
CA ARG A 17 -17.47 13.08 30.91
C ARG A 17 -16.11 13.26 31.57
N ASP A 18 -16.09 13.86 32.76
CA ASP A 18 -14.88 14.12 33.53
C ASP A 18 -14.39 12.87 34.30
N HIS A 19 -15.17 11.78 34.29
CA HIS A 19 -14.89 10.55 35.02
C HIS A 19 -14.68 9.34 34.10
N VAL A 20 -13.42 9.05 33.77
CA VAL A 20 -13.02 7.96 32.87
C VAL A 20 -13.56 6.59 33.33
N HIS A 21 -13.48 6.28 34.62
CA HIS A 21 -14.00 5.01 35.16
C HIS A 21 -15.52 4.88 35.01
N ALA A 22 -16.27 5.96 35.22
CA ALA A 22 -17.72 5.97 35.03
C ALA A 22 -18.08 5.75 33.55
N LEU A 23 -17.37 6.43 32.63
CA LEU A 23 -17.56 6.22 31.20
C LEU A 23 -17.29 4.78 30.77
N GLN A 24 -16.27 4.13 31.34
CA GLN A 24 -15.97 2.73 31.05
C GLN A 24 -17.06 1.79 31.56
N LYS A 25 -17.56 1.98 32.79
CA LYS A 25 -18.72 1.24 33.32
C LYS A 25 -19.93 1.41 32.41
N LEU A 26 -20.25 2.65 32.02
CA LEU A 26 -21.36 2.95 31.11
C LEU A 26 -21.18 2.26 29.77
N ARG A 27 -19.98 2.32 29.18
CA ARG A 27 -19.70 1.69 27.89
C ARG A 27 -19.98 0.19 27.92
N ARG A 28 -19.54 -0.50 28.97
CA ARG A 28 -19.74 -1.94 29.14
C ARG A 28 -21.23 -2.28 29.22
N GLU A 29 -21.99 -1.58 30.06
CA GLU A 29 -23.42 -1.88 30.22
C GLU A 29 -24.25 -1.45 28.99
N VAL A 30 -23.87 -0.37 28.29
CA VAL A 30 -24.48 0.02 27.01
C VAL A 30 -24.22 -1.00 25.93
N GLU A 31 -23.02 -1.59 25.86
CA GLU A 31 -22.72 -2.66 24.90
C GLU A 31 -23.55 -3.92 25.18
N LYS A 32 -23.65 -4.33 26.45
CA LYS A 32 -24.53 -5.44 26.86
C LYS A 32 -25.98 -5.16 26.48
N ALA A 33 -26.48 -3.97 26.79
CA ALA A 33 -27.82 -3.54 26.43
C ALA A 33 -28.06 -3.62 24.90
N LYS A 34 -27.09 -3.18 24.07
CA LYS A 34 -27.17 -3.32 22.60
C LYS A 34 -27.33 -4.77 22.17
N ARG A 35 -26.59 -5.70 22.79
CA ARG A 35 -26.68 -7.14 22.48
C ARG A 35 -28.07 -7.68 22.88
N ILE A 36 -28.55 -7.36 24.08
CA ILE A 36 -29.89 -7.75 24.57
C ILE A 36 -30.98 -7.23 23.62
N LEU A 37 -30.90 -5.96 23.20
CA LEU A 37 -31.89 -5.36 22.30
C LEU A 37 -31.93 -5.98 20.90
N SER A 38 -30.96 -6.82 20.55
CA SER A 38 -30.99 -7.60 19.31
C SER A 38 -31.93 -8.81 19.38
N SER A 39 -32.28 -9.28 20.59
CA SER A 39 -33.31 -10.32 20.82
C SER A 39 -34.56 -9.76 21.51
N GLU A 40 -34.37 -8.90 22.52
CA GLU A 40 -35.43 -8.34 23.37
C GLU A 40 -35.88 -6.95 22.91
N ILE A 41 -37.11 -6.57 23.25
CA ILE A 41 -37.69 -5.25 22.89
C ILE A 41 -37.24 -4.13 23.82
N GLU A 42 -36.75 -4.45 25.01
CA GLU A 42 -36.29 -3.50 26.02
C GLU A 42 -35.27 -4.13 26.98
N THR A 43 -34.53 -3.28 27.68
CA THR A 43 -33.59 -3.67 28.73
C THR A 43 -33.43 -2.51 29.71
N ILE A 44 -32.98 -2.82 30.93
CA ILE A 44 -32.62 -1.83 31.93
C ILE A 44 -31.10 -1.76 32.00
N ILE A 45 -30.55 -0.54 32.05
CA ILE A 45 -29.14 -0.29 32.33
C ILE A 45 -29.05 0.14 33.78
N GLU A 46 -28.36 -0.66 34.57
CA GLU A 46 -28.15 -0.45 35.99
C GLU A 46 -26.65 -0.47 36.32
N ILE A 47 -26.18 0.56 37.04
CA ILE A 47 -24.78 0.68 37.47
C ILE A 47 -24.77 1.24 38.88
N GLU A 48 -24.37 0.41 39.84
CA GLU A 48 -24.12 0.82 41.22
C GLU A 48 -22.88 1.72 41.31
N SER A 49 -22.97 2.74 42.17
CA SER A 49 -21.93 3.75 42.39
C SER A 49 -21.33 4.20 41.06
N PHE A 50 -22.21 4.72 40.20
CA PHE A 50 -21.88 5.05 38.83
C PHE A 50 -20.93 6.24 38.77
N CYS A 51 -21.33 7.36 39.36
CA CYS A 51 -20.54 8.58 39.43
C CYS A 51 -21.00 9.42 40.63
N TYR A 52 -20.07 10.04 41.36
CA TYR A 52 -20.38 10.87 42.53
C TYR A 52 -21.23 10.18 43.61
N ASN A 53 -21.02 8.88 43.83
CA ASN A 53 -21.80 8.02 44.72
C ASN A 53 -23.30 7.97 44.38
N GLU A 54 -23.68 8.28 43.14
CA GLU A 54 -25.03 8.09 42.65
C GLU A 54 -25.10 6.85 41.77
N ASP A 55 -26.17 6.08 41.93
CA ASP A 55 -26.47 4.94 41.07
C ASP A 55 -27.07 5.41 39.75
N PHE A 56 -26.86 4.62 38.70
CA PHE A 56 -27.47 4.87 37.40
C PHE A 56 -28.49 3.79 37.11
N HIS A 57 -29.74 4.17 36.91
CA HIS A 57 -30.82 3.27 36.52
C HIS A 57 -31.65 3.90 35.40
N GLN A 58 -31.62 3.30 34.20
CA GLN A 58 -32.39 3.78 33.07
C GLN A 58 -32.81 2.67 32.10
N LYS A 59 -34.10 2.64 31.76
CA LYS A 59 -34.67 1.77 30.74
C LYS A 59 -34.30 2.24 29.33
N LEU A 60 -33.98 1.29 28.44
CA LEU A 60 -33.76 1.49 27.03
C LEU A 60 -34.64 0.53 26.23
N THR A 61 -35.46 1.08 25.33
CA THR A 61 -36.25 0.27 24.37
C THR A 61 -35.51 0.14 23.06
N ARG A 62 -35.80 -0.94 22.31
CA ARG A 62 -35.28 -1.15 20.94
C ARG A 62 -35.67 0.02 20.04
N ALA A 63 -36.92 0.48 20.12
CA ALA A 63 -37.40 1.63 19.36
C ALA A 63 -36.54 2.88 19.62
N LYS A 64 -36.19 3.17 20.89
CA LYS A 64 -35.32 4.32 21.20
C LYS A 64 -33.89 4.10 20.71
N PHE A 65 -33.34 2.90 20.84
CA PHE A 65 -32.02 2.57 20.31
C PHE A 65 -31.96 2.76 18.78
N GLU A 66 -32.98 2.31 18.06
CA GLU A 66 -33.09 2.48 16.62
C GLU A 66 -33.23 3.94 16.22
N GLU A 67 -34.06 4.71 16.92
CA GLU A 67 -34.22 6.16 16.71
C GLU A 67 -32.87 6.88 16.84
N LEU A 68 -32.13 6.61 17.91
CA LEU A 68 -30.82 7.23 18.18
C LEU A 68 -29.77 6.92 17.11
N ASN A 69 -29.88 5.79 16.42
CA ASN A 69 -28.88 5.31 15.47
C ASN A 69 -29.38 5.26 14.02
N MET A 70 -30.60 5.71 13.74
CA MET A 70 -31.24 5.58 12.42
C MET A 70 -30.39 6.21 11.30
N ASN A 71 -29.75 7.35 11.59
CA ASN A 71 -28.87 8.03 10.64
C ASN A 71 -27.65 7.17 10.28
N LEU A 72 -27.06 6.50 11.27
CA LEU A 72 -25.93 5.58 11.07
C LEU A 72 -26.39 4.30 10.35
N PHE A 73 -27.56 3.76 10.69
CA PHE A 73 -28.09 2.58 10.02
C PHE A 73 -28.37 2.84 8.55
N ARG A 74 -28.99 3.99 8.22
CA ARG A 74 -29.24 4.38 6.82
C ARG A 74 -27.98 4.72 6.06
N SER A 75 -26.94 5.25 6.72
CA SER A 75 -25.67 5.57 6.04
C SER A 75 -24.97 4.32 5.53
N THR A 76 -25.20 3.14 6.13
CA THR A 76 -24.66 1.85 5.65
C THR A 76 -25.12 1.48 4.23
N LEU A 77 -26.25 2.01 3.76
CA LEU A 77 -26.73 1.76 2.40
C LEU A 77 -25.95 2.54 1.34
N LYS A 78 -25.23 3.62 1.72
CA LYS A 78 -24.46 4.42 0.75
C LYS A 78 -23.34 3.58 0.11
N PRO A 79 -22.46 2.88 0.87
CA PRO A 79 -21.49 1.96 0.29
C PRO A 79 -22.12 0.84 -0.54
N VAL A 80 -23.26 0.27 -0.10
CA VAL A 80 -23.96 -0.80 -0.84
C VAL A 80 -24.45 -0.28 -2.21
N GLY A 81 -25.00 0.93 -2.26
CA GLY A 81 -25.35 1.56 -3.53
C GLY A 81 -24.14 1.90 -4.40
N GLN A 82 -23.02 2.27 -3.78
CA GLN A 82 -21.79 2.59 -4.52
C GLN A 82 -21.19 1.35 -5.18
N VAL A 83 -21.08 0.22 -4.48
CA VAL A 83 -20.51 -1.01 -5.07
C VAL A 83 -21.34 -1.54 -6.23
N LEU A 84 -22.68 -1.45 -6.16
CA LEU A 84 -23.56 -1.81 -7.27
C LEU A 84 -23.32 -0.94 -8.49
N LYS A 85 -23.16 0.38 -8.30
CA LYS A 85 -22.82 1.32 -9.39
C LYS A 85 -21.44 1.05 -9.97
N ASP A 86 -20.45 0.80 -9.11
CA ASP A 86 -19.06 0.54 -9.54
C ASP A 86 -18.96 -0.72 -10.41
N LYS A 87 -19.88 -1.68 -10.24
CA LYS A 87 -19.96 -2.94 -10.99
C LYS A 87 -21.05 -2.95 -12.07
N ASP A 88 -21.77 -1.84 -12.24
CA ASP A 88 -22.92 -1.72 -13.14
C ASP A 88 -23.97 -2.84 -12.93
N LEU A 89 -24.21 -3.21 -11.68
CA LEU A 89 -25.16 -4.24 -11.29
C LEU A 89 -26.44 -3.64 -10.73
N LYS A 90 -27.58 -4.25 -11.07
CA LYS A 90 -28.87 -3.96 -10.46
C LYS A 90 -29.01 -4.78 -9.19
N LYS A 91 -29.93 -4.36 -8.32
CA LYS A 91 -30.29 -5.08 -7.09
C LYS A 91 -30.81 -6.51 -7.38
N SER A 92 -31.44 -6.71 -8.53
CA SER A 92 -31.96 -8.00 -9.00
C SER A 92 -30.86 -8.99 -9.35
N ASP A 93 -29.67 -8.48 -9.67
CA ASP A 93 -28.56 -9.29 -10.18
C ASP A 93 -27.73 -9.88 -9.03
N ILE A 94 -28.09 -9.56 -7.79
CA ILE A 94 -27.44 -10.11 -6.60
C ILE A 94 -28.12 -11.41 -6.23
N ASP A 95 -27.41 -12.52 -6.36
CA ASP A 95 -27.92 -13.87 -6.10
C ASP A 95 -28.04 -14.21 -4.61
N GLU A 96 -27.11 -13.73 -3.79
CA GLU A 96 -27.10 -14.03 -2.35
C GLU A 96 -26.64 -12.83 -1.53
N ILE A 97 -27.13 -12.72 -0.30
CA ILE A 97 -26.74 -11.70 0.66
C ILE A 97 -26.20 -12.38 1.92
N ILE A 98 -24.90 -12.24 2.16
CA ILE A 98 -24.24 -12.79 3.35
C ILE A 98 -24.00 -11.64 4.33
N LEU A 99 -24.44 -11.82 5.58
CA LEU A 99 -24.21 -10.86 6.66
C LEU A 99 -23.00 -11.30 7.49
N VAL A 100 -22.03 -10.40 7.66
CA VAL A 100 -20.79 -10.65 8.40
C VAL A 100 -20.59 -9.58 9.49
N GLY A 101 -20.16 -10.00 10.67
CA GLY A 101 -19.92 -9.17 11.86
C GLY A 101 -21.13 -9.01 12.79
N GLY A 102 -20.90 -9.01 14.10
CA GLY A 102 -21.96 -9.04 15.12
C GLY A 102 -22.98 -7.89 15.08
N SER A 103 -22.63 -6.72 14.54
CA SER A 103 -23.59 -5.61 14.35
C SER A 103 -24.70 -5.94 13.34
N THR A 104 -24.50 -6.92 12.46
CA THR A 104 -25.54 -7.39 11.53
C THR A 104 -26.67 -8.17 12.23
N ARG A 105 -26.47 -8.55 13.50
CA ARG A 105 -27.52 -9.17 14.33
C ARG A 105 -28.62 -8.17 14.72
N ILE A 106 -28.36 -6.87 14.62
CA ILE A 106 -29.35 -5.82 14.92
C ILE A 106 -30.55 -5.97 13.97
N PRO A 107 -31.78 -6.19 14.48
CA PRO A 107 -32.96 -6.42 13.64
C PRO A 107 -33.19 -5.34 12.59
N LYS A 108 -32.96 -4.06 12.96
CA LYS A 108 -33.14 -2.94 12.04
C LYS A 108 -32.17 -2.94 10.86
N ILE A 109 -30.93 -3.39 11.04
CA ILE A 109 -29.96 -3.52 9.95
C ILE A 109 -30.41 -4.58 8.95
N ARG A 110 -30.85 -5.75 9.45
CA ARG A 110 -31.38 -6.85 8.61
C ARG A 110 -32.61 -6.40 7.84
N GLN A 111 -33.51 -5.68 8.50
CA GLN A 111 -34.70 -5.10 7.87
C GLN A 111 -34.32 -4.12 6.75
N ILE A 112 -33.42 -3.16 7.03
CA ILE A 112 -32.99 -2.15 6.05
C ILE A 112 -32.36 -2.82 4.82
N ILE A 113 -31.51 -3.84 5.00
CA ILE A 113 -30.91 -4.59 3.89
C ILE A 113 -31.96 -5.36 3.10
N LYS A 114 -32.86 -6.08 3.77
CA LYS A 114 -33.96 -6.80 3.13
C LYS A 114 -34.85 -5.87 2.30
N GLU A 115 -35.24 -4.73 2.87
CA GLU A 115 -36.02 -3.69 2.17
C GLU A 115 -35.24 -3.13 0.97
N TYR A 116 -33.95 -2.88 1.13
CA TYR A 116 -33.10 -2.38 0.05
C TYR A 116 -33.03 -3.32 -1.14
N PHE A 117 -33.00 -4.64 -0.90
CA PHE A 117 -33.01 -5.68 -1.93
C PHE A 117 -34.40 -6.27 -2.20
N ASN A 118 -35.45 -5.42 -2.12
CA ASN A 118 -36.82 -5.76 -2.53
C ASN A 118 -37.40 -7.01 -1.85
N GLY A 119 -37.06 -7.23 -0.58
CA GLY A 119 -37.56 -8.36 0.20
C GLY A 119 -36.65 -9.60 0.20
N LYS A 120 -35.52 -9.59 -0.51
CA LYS A 120 -34.56 -10.70 -0.52
C LYS A 120 -34.02 -10.97 0.88
N GLU A 121 -34.15 -12.21 1.34
CA GLU A 121 -33.68 -12.64 2.65
C GLU A 121 -32.17 -12.88 2.63
N PRO A 122 -31.40 -12.34 3.60
CA PRO A 122 -30.01 -12.72 3.78
C PRO A 122 -29.86 -14.17 4.25
N LEU A 123 -28.79 -14.81 3.80
CA LEU A 123 -28.40 -16.16 4.20
C LEU A 123 -28.21 -16.25 5.72
N ARG A 124 -28.63 -17.38 6.28
CA ARG A 124 -28.61 -17.64 7.74
C ARG A 124 -27.75 -18.84 8.14
N ASN A 125 -27.21 -19.57 7.17
CA ASN A 125 -26.38 -20.76 7.38
C ASN A 125 -24.91 -20.43 7.69
N ILE A 126 -24.54 -19.16 7.76
CA ILE A 126 -23.18 -18.71 8.06
C ILE A 126 -23.20 -17.94 9.39
N ASN A 127 -22.32 -18.31 10.32
CA ASN A 127 -22.14 -17.57 11.56
C ASN A 127 -21.41 -16.23 11.25
N PRO A 128 -22.05 -15.07 11.47
CA PRO A 128 -21.48 -13.78 11.08
C PRO A 128 -20.19 -13.44 11.82
N ASP A 129 -19.98 -13.99 13.02
CA ASP A 129 -18.80 -13.68 13.85
C ASP A 129 -17.58 -14.55 13.51
N GLU A 130 -17.79 -15.68 12.83
CA GLU A 130 -16.74 -16.67 12.49
C GLU A 130 -16.43 -16.70 10.99
N ALA A 131 -17.32 -16.17 10.14
CA ALA A 131 -17.22 -16.25 8.68
C ALA A 131 -15.86 -15.81 8.13
N VAL A 132 -15.28 -14.72 8.68
CA VAL A 132 -13.99 -14.19 8.25
C VAL A 132 -12.85 -15.14 8.61
N ALA A 133 -12.83 -15.65 9.85
CA ALA A 133 -11.80 -16.58 10.30
C ALA A 133 -11.89 -17.91 9.54
N TYR A 134 -13.10 -18.38 9.27
CA TYR A 134 -13.34 -19.57 8.46
C TYR A 134 -12.79 -19.40 7.03
N GLY A 135 -13.12 -18.30 6.35
CA GLY A 135 -12.59 -18.01 5.02
C GLY A 135 -11.06 -17.89 4.98
N ALA A 136 -10.45 -17.27 6.00
CA ALA A 136 -9.00 -17.18 6.13
C ALA A 136 -8.35 -18.56 6.32
N ALA A 137 -8.96 -19.46 7.10
CA ALA A 137 -8.47 -20.83 7.29
C ALA A 137 -8.52 -21.62 5.98
N VAL A 138 -9.61 -21.49 5.21
CA VAL A 138 -9.72 -22.09 3.86
C VAL A 138 -8.62 -21.57 2.94
N GLN A 139 -8.37 -20.25 2.93
CA GLN A 139 -7.29 -19.66 2.15
C GLN A 139 -5.90 -20.18 2.57
N GLY A 140 -5.68 -20.39 3.87
CA GLY A 140 -4.46 -21.02 4.38
C GLY A 140 -4.28 -22.45 3.86
N GLY A 141 -5.35 -23.25 3.88
CA GLY A 141 -5.36 -24.62 3.35
C GLY A 141 -5.02 -24.71 1.85
N ILE A 142 -5.56 -23.77 1.06
CA ILE A 142 -5.25 -23.62 -0.37
C ILE A 142 -3.75 -23.33 -0.55
N LEU A 143 -3.20 -22.37 0.19
CA LEU A 143 -1.79 -21.98 0.08
C LEU A 143 -0.83 -23.09 0.57
N SER A 144 -1.28 -24.00 1.44
CA SER A 144 -0.51 -25.17 1.87
C SER A 144 -0.63 -26.38 0.93
N ASN A 145 -1.32 -26.26 -0.21
CA ASN A 145 -1.55 -27.34 -1.18
C ASN A 145 -2.22 -28.58 -0.57
N GLU A 146 -3.18 -28.41 0.35
CA GLU A 146 -3.98 -29.55 0.82
C GLU A 146 -4.82 -30.13 -0.34
N GLU A 147 -4.77 -31.46 -0.53
CA GLU A 147 -5.33 -32.19 -1.68
C GLU A 147 -6.79 -31.84 -2.05
N SER A 148 -7.59 -31.37 -1.09
CA SER A 148 -9.01 -31.03 -1.27
C SER A 148 -9.30 -29.62 -1.83
N THR A 149 -8.28 -28.82 -2.16
CA THR A 149 -8.45 -27.36 -2.38
C THR A 149 -8.03 -26.83 -3.76
N HIS A 150 -7.80 -27.72 -4.73
CA HIS A 150 -7.10 -27.42 -5.99
C HIS A 150 -7.83 -26.51 -6.99
N ASP A 151 -9.13 -26.23 -6.81
CA ASP A 151 -9.94 -25.54 -7.82
C ASP A 151 -10.41 -24.11 -7.40
N VAL A 152 -9.76 -23.49 -6.42
CA VAL A 152 -10.14 -22.15 -5.93
C VAL A 152 -9.08 -21.11 -6.30
N THR A 153 -9.46 -20.12 -7.12
CA THR A 153 -8.65 -18.93 -7.40
C THR A 153 -9.30 -17.71 -6.78
N VAL A 154 -8.56 -16.97 -5.96
CA VAL A 154 -9.00 -15.70 -5.39
C VAL A 154 -8.47 -14.54 -6.22
N LEU A 155 -9.37 -13.69 -6.69
CA LEU A 155 -9.04 -12.42 -7.33
C LEU A 155 -9.55 -11.30 -6.44
N ASP A 156 -8.64 -10.45 -5.99
CA ASP A 156 -8.97 -9.28 -5.17
C ASP A 156 -8.73 -7.98 -5.95
N VAL A 157 -9.16 -6.85 -5.40
CA VAL A 157 -9.04 -5.54 -6.02
C VAL A 157 -8.54 -4.48 -5.04
N ASN A 158 -7.84 -3.48 -5.57
CA ASN A 158 -7.43 -2.30 -4.80
C ASN A 158 -8.66 -1.43 -4.42
N PRO A 159 -8.93 -1.13 -3.14
CA PRO A 159 -10.20 -0.50 -2.71
C PRO A 159 -10.32 1.00 -3.05
N LEU A 160 -9.20 1.73 -3.11
CA LEU A 160 -9.14 3.16 -3.34
C LEU A 160 -8.10 3.51 -4.39
N THR A 161 -8.35 4.56 -5.17
CA THR A 161 -7.41 5.00 -6.21
C THR A 161 -6.10 5.45 -5.58
N LEU A 162 -5.00 4.94 -6.11
CA LEU A 162 -3.65 5.35 -5.78
C LEU A 162 -3.11 6.30 -6.85
N GLY A 163 -2.41 7.34 -6.41
CA GLY A 163 -1.91 8.36 -7.31
C GLY A 163 -0.89 9.27 -6.64
N ILE A 164 -0.48 10.30 -7.38
CA ILE A 164 0.49 11.28 -6.90
C ILE A 164 -0.04 12.70 -6.99
N LEU A 165 0.49 13.58 -6.15
CA LEU A 165 0.32 15.01 -6.30
C LEU A 165 1.00 15.49 -7.58
N VAL A 166 0.27 16.23 -8.39
CA VAL A 166 0.80 16.97 -9.54
C VAL A 166 0.61 18.48 -9.33
N LYS A 167 1.04 19.26 -10.32
CA LYS A 167 0.88 20.72 -10.31
C LYS A 167 -0.60 21.10 -10.04
N ASP A 168 -0.78 22.26 -9.41
CA ASP A 168 -2.09 22.84 -9.07
C ASP A 168 -2.86 22.10 -7.95
N GLY A 169 -2.19 21.21 -7.20
CA GLY A 169 -2.81 20.53 -6.05
C GLY A 169 -3.66 19.30 -6.42
N LEU A 170 -3.71 18.96 -7.70
CA LEU A 170 -4.47 17.82 -8.23
C LEU A 170 -3.81 16.50 -7.90
N MET A 171 -4.62 15.46 -7.77
CA MET A 171 -4.16 14.07 -7.72
C MET A 171 -4.22 13.46 -9.13
N SER A 172 -3.06 13.06 -9.67
CA SER A 172 -3.01 12.23 -10.86
C SER A 172 -3.13 10.76 -10.47
N LYS A 173 -4.10 10.06 -11.07
CA LYS A 173 -4.44 8.66 -10.76
C LYS A 173 -3.50 7.71 -11.51
N ILE A 174 -2.89 6.75 -10.82
CA ILE A 174 -1.99 5.75 -11.42
C ILE A 174 -2.65 4.36 -11.37
N ILE A 175 -3.16 3.94 -10.21
CA ILE A 175 -3.94 2.70 -10.08
C ILE A 175 -5.34 3.06 -9.61
N PRO A 176 -6.34 3.05 -10.50
CA PRO A 176 -7.73 3.30 -10.13
C PRO A 176 -8.24 2.29 -9.10
N ARG A 177 -9.22 2.70 -8.28
CA ARG A 177 -9.97 1.77 -7.42
C ARG A 177 -10.61 0.65 -8.24
N ASN A 178 -10.83 -0.49 -7.60
CA ASN A 178 -11.36 -1.72 -8.18
C ASN A 178 -10.46 -2.37 -9.26
N THR A 179 -9.21 -1.91 -9.43
CA THR A 179 -8.22 -2.61 -10.26
C THR A 179 -7.84 -3.93 -9.61
N VAL A 180 -7.87 -5.02 -10.38
CA VAL A 180 -7.48 -6.37 -9.91
C VAL A 180 -6.03 -6.38 -9.43
N ILE A 181 -5.77 -7.05 -8.32
CA ILE A 181 -4.43 -7.25 -7.76
C ILE A 181 -4.03 -8.73 -7.87
N PRO A 182 -2.74 -9.05 -8.05
CA PRO A 182 -1.60 -8.12 -8.13
C PRO A 182 -1.58 -7.34 -9.45
N THR A 183 -1.02 -6.11 -9.44
CA THR A 183 -0.94 -5.25 -10.62
C THR A 183 0.27 -4.33 -10.58
N LYS A 184 0.77 -3.93 -11.76
CA LYS A 184 1.82 -2.94 -11.93
C LYS A 184 1.40 -1.90 -12.98
N LYS A 185 1.51 -0.62 -12.65
CA LYS A 185 1.18 0.50 -13.55
C LYS A 185 2.29 1.54 -13.51
N THR A 186 2.65 2.05 -14.68
CA THR A 186 3.70 3.05 -14.85
C THR A 186 3.13 4.24 -15.60
N GLU A 187 3.33 5.44 -15.05
CA GLU A 187 2.94 6.70 -15.66
C GLU A 187 4.15 7.63 -15.78
N ALA A 188 4.16 8.46 -16.82
CA ALA A 188 5.25 9.38 -17.10
C ALA A 188 4.91 10.81 -16.64
N PHE A 189 5.84 11.45 -15.95
CA PHE A 189 5.77 12.81 -15.43
C PHE A 189 7.01 13.60 -15.86
N THR A 190 7.01 14.91 -15.59
CA THR A 190 8.11 15.80 -15.98
C THR A 190 8.32 16.93 -14.97
N THR A 191 9.44 17.64 -15.09
CA THR A 191 9.79 18.77 -14.23
C THR A 191 8.93 19.99 -14.53
N THR A 192 8.65 20.77 -13.49
CA THR A 192 7.82 21.98 -13.57
C THR A 192 8.62 23.27 -13.62
N THR A 193 9.91 23.22 -13.32
CA THR A 193 10.84 24.36 -13.33
C THR A 193 12.09 24.04 -14.15
N ASP A 194 12.69 25.06 -14.77
CA ASP A 194 13.92 24.89 -15.54
C ASP A 194 15.08 24.51 -14.60
N ASN A 195 15.95 23.60 -15.05
CA ASN A 195 17.08 23.07 -14.30
C ASN A 195 16.70 22.47 -12.94
N GLN A 196 15.49 21.90 -12.83
CA GLN A 196 15.03 21.23 -11.62
C GLN A 196 15.84 19.96 -11.36
N HIS A 197 16.62 19.96 -10.28
CA HIS A 197 17.47 18.83 -9.88
C HIS A 197 16.78 17.75 -9.05
N THR A 198 15.68 18.12 -8.39
CA THR A 198 14.94 17.24 -7.47
C THR A 198 13.44 17.32 -7.74
N VAL A 199 12.78 16.18 -7.85
CA VAL A 199 11.32 16.07 -7.94
C VAL A 199 10.78 15.33 -6.74
N GLY A 200 9.96 15.99 -5.92
CA GLY A 200 9.29 15.35 -4.79
C GLY A 200 8.01 14.66 -5.24
N VAL A 201 7.99 13.33 -5.14
CA VAL A 201 6.81 12.51 -5.40
C VAL A 201 6.07 12.30 -4.10
N GLN A 202 4.84 12.81 -4.03
CA GLN A 202 3.96 12.63 -2.88
C GLN A 202 2.81 11.70 -3.29
N VAL A 203 2.66 10.60 -2.56
CA VAL A 203 1.73 9.51 -2.84
C VAL A 203 0.47 9.66 -2.01
N PHE A 204 -0.68 9.48 -2.64
CA PHE A 204 -1.99 9.61 -2.01
C PHE A 204 -2.89 8.42 -2.36
N GLU A 205 -3.86 8.17 -1.47
CA GLU A 205 -4.95 7.22 -1.64
C GLU A 205 -6.30 7.94 -1.46
N GLY A 206 -7.17 7.85 -2.47
CA GLY A 206 -8.53 8.40 -2.37
C GLY A 206 -9.15 8.81 -3.71
N GLU A 207 -10.42 9.20 -3.66
CA GLU A 207 -11.24 9.51 -4.84
C GLU A 207 -11.48 11.01 -5.08
N ARG A 208 -10.95 11.88 -4.21
CA ARG A 208 -11.11 13.32 -4.38
C ARG A 208 -10.15 13.84 -5.45
N PRO A 209 -10.54 14.86 -6.23
CA PRO A 209 -9.67 15.43 -7.27
C PRO A 209 -8.45 16.16 -6.70
N MET A 210 -8.59 16.75 -5.50
CA MET A 210 -7.53 17.46 -4.80
C MET A 210 -6.77 16.53 -3.87
N ALA A 211 -5.44 16.50 -4.00
CA ALA A 211 -4.58 15.62 -3.20
C ALA A 211 -4.73 15.87 -1.69
N LYS A 212 -4.89 17.14 -1.28
CA LYS A 212 -5.08 17.52 0.13
C LYS A 212 -6.33 16.93 0.80
N ASP A 213 -7.32 16.54 0.00
CA ASP A 213 -8.59 15.96 0.49
C ASP A 213 -8.56 14.42 0.48
N ASN A 214 -7.41 13.83 0.10
CA ASN A 214 -7.14 12.39 0.10
C ASN A 214 -6.15 12.01 1.20
N HIS A 215 -6.00 10.71 1.44
CA HIS A 215 -5.08 10.20 2.46
C HIS A 215 -3.64 10.23 1.93
N PHE A 216 -2.75 10.92 2.63
CA PHE A 216 -1.33 10.95 2.30
C PHE A 216 -0.65 9.67 2.79
N LEU A 217 0.02 8.95 1.89
CA LEU A 217 0.71 7.70 2.20
C LEU A 217 2.20 7.90 2.45
N GLY A 218 2.83 8.83 1.74
CA GLY A 218 4.26 9.06 1.86
C GLY A 218 4.81 9.99 0.79
N LYS A 219 6.05 10.42 1.02
CA LYS A 219 6.80 11.26 0.09
C LYS A 219 8.20 10.69 -0.06
N PHE A 220 8.71 10.74 -1.28
CA PHE A 220 10.12 10.55 -1.55
C PHE A 220 10.56 11.54 -2.60
N ASP A 221 11.83 11.92 -2.55
CA ASP A 221 12.41 12.81 -3.54
C ASP A 221 13.14 11.97 -4.59
N LEU A 222 13.12 12.38 -5.84
CA LEU A 222 13.99 11.87 -6.90
C LEU A 222 15.02 12.95 -7.18
N THR A 223 16.25 12.74 -6.73
CA THR A 223 17.38 13.66 -6.89
C THR A 223 18.22 13.30 -8.11
N GLY A 224 19.14 14.18 -8.51
CA GLY A 224 20.08 13.90 -9.60
C GLY A 224 19.48 14.05 -11.00
N ILE A 225 18.39 14.82 -11.14
CA ILE A 225 17.83 15.14 -12.46
C ILE A 225 18.80 16.10 -13.17
N PRO A 226 19.26 15.78 -14.39
CA PRO A 226 20.14 16.67 -15.15
C PRO A 226 19.49 18.03 -15.43
N PRO A 227 20.25 19.14 -15.44
CA PRO A 227 19.75 20.43 -15.88
C PRO A 227 19.16 20.34 -17.29
N ALA A 228 17.88 20.65 -17.41
CA ALA A 228 17.16 20.74 -18.67
C ALA A 228 16.01 21.75 -18.52
N ALA A 229 15.49 22.24 -19.64
CA ALA A 229 14.27 23.04 -19.63
C ALA A 229 13.10 22.23 -19.01
N LYS A 230 12.18 22.92 -18.32
CA LYS A 230 10.97 22.30 -17.78
C LYS A 230 10.22 21.53 -18.86
N GLY A 231 9.63 20.40 -18.51
CA GLY A 231 8.91 19.55 -19.48
C GLY A 231 9.79 18.60 -20.29
N VAL A 232 11.12 18.72 -20.23
CA VAL A 232 12.05 17.86 -20.99
C VAL A 232 12.38 16.55 -20.25
N PRO A 233 12.72 16.56 -18.95
CA PRO A 233 12.98 15.31 -18.22
C PRO A 233 11.74 14.41 -18.18
N VAL A 234 11.91 13.11 -18.42
CA VAL A 234 10.82 12.12 -18.35
C VAL A 234 11.06 11.23 -17.13
N ILE A 235 10.15 11.34 -16.16
CA ILE A 235 10.19 10.62 -14.89
C ILE A 235 9.10 9.57 -14.90
N GLN A 236 9.49 8.31 -14.90
CA GLN A 236 8.54 7.21 -14.78
C GLN A 236 8.29 6.90 -13.31
N VAL A 237 7.02 6.97 -12.92
CA VAL A 237 6.56 6.57 -11.60
C VAL A 237 5.77 5.29 -11.76
N THR A 238 6.22 4.24 -11.10
CA THR A 238 5.64 2.89 -11.18
C THR A 238 5.09 2.48 -9.83
N PHE A 239 3.79 2.16 -9.81
CA PHE A 239 3.12 1.59 -8.66
C PHE A 239 2.92 0.10 -8.91
N GLU A 240 3.31 -0.72 -7.95
CA GLU A 240 3.11 -2.16 -7.93
C GLU A 240 2.32 -2.52 -6.67
N ILE A 241 1.25 -3.28 -6.83
CA ILE A 241 0.48 -3.85 -5.72
C ILE A 241 0.64 -5.35 -5.79
N ASP A 242 1.13 -5.96 -4.72
CA ASP A 242 1.28 -7.41 -4.65
C ASP A 242 -0.03 -8.13 -4.26
N VAL A 243 0.04 -9.45 -4.11
CA VAL A 243 -1.11 -10.31 -3.77
C VAL A 243 -1.73 -9.99 -2.41
N ASN A 244 -0.99 -9.31 -1.51
CA ASN A 244 -1.47 -8.92 -0.18
C ASN A 244 -2.05 -7.50 -0.17
N GLY A 245 -2.10 -6.81 -1.33
CA GLY A 245 -2.50 -5.42 -1.40
C GLY A 245 -1.42 -4.43 -0.96
N ILE A 246 -0.17 -4.86 -0.80
CA ILE A 246 0.91 -3.97 -0.36
C ILE A 246 1.44 -3.17 -1.55
N LEU A 247 1.40 -1.83 -1.43
CA LEU A 247 1.96 -0.92 -2.42
C LEU A 247 3.49 -0.88 -2.32
N LYS A 248 4.15 -1.17 -3.44
CA LYS A 248 5.56 -0.87 -3.71
C LYS A 248 5.61 0.25 -4.73
N ASN A 249 6.43 1.25 -4.46
CA ASN A 249 6.62 2.37 -5.38
C ASN A 249 8.07 2.38 -5.88
N HIS A 250 8.21 2.45 -7.19
CA HIS A 250 9.49 2.58 -7.86
C HIS A 250 9.43 3.78 -8.78
N SER A 251 10.33 4.74 -8.60
CA SER A 251 10.50 5.85 -9.53
C SER A 251 11.86 5.78 -10.20
N THR A 252 11.88 5.99 -11.51
CA THR A 252 13.12 5.97 -12.29
C THR A 252 13.09 7.11 -13.28
N ASN A 253 14.19 7.86 -13.34
CA ASN A 253 14.40 8.84 -14.40
C ASN A 253 14.74 8.07 -15.68
N VAL A 254 13.88 8.12 -16.70
CA VAL A 254 14.10 7.38 -17.96
C VAL A 254 15.25 7.98 -18.75
N ALA A 255 15.69 9.19 -18.42
CA ALA A 255 16.95 9.74 -18.94
C ALA A 255 18.18 8.86 -18.60
N PHE A 256 18.05 7.91 -17.65
CA PHE A 256 19.09 6.92 -17.32
C PHE A 256 18.75 5.48 -17.71
N GLY A 257 17.68 5.26 -18.47
CA GLY A 257 17.26 3.94 -18.92
C GLY A 257 17.58 3.62 -20.38
N ILE A 258 17.79 4.61 -21.25
CA ILE A 258 18.12 4.37 -22.65
C ILE A 258 19.04 5.50 -23.10
N ILE A 259 20.13 5.13 -23.76
CA ILE A 259 21.12 5.98 -24.45
C ILE A 259 22.38 6.32 -23.61
N MET A 260 23.25 5.33 -23.37
CA MET A 260 24.68 5.54 -23.65
C MET A 260 24.88 5.49 -25.18
N ALA A 261 24.20 6.35 -25.95
CA ALA A 261 24.68 6.65 -27.29
C ALA A 261 25.76 7.70 -27.13
N HIS A 262 26.99 7.21 -27.05
CA HIS A 262 28.03 7.96 -27.73
C HIS A 262 27.75 7.85 -29.22
N GLY A 263 27.42 8.98 -29.85
CA GLY A 263 27.31 9.07 -31.29
C GLY A 263 28.73 9.12 -31.84
N PHE A 264 29.09 8.13 -32.66
CA PHE A 264 30.39 8.10 -33.32
C PHE A 264 30.22 8.57 -34.77
N GLU A 265 31.11 9.45 -35.23
CA GLU A 265 31.14 9.90 -36.63
C GLU A 265 31.69 8.81 -37.55
N LYS A 266 32.47 7.86 -37.00
CA LYS A 266 33.05 6.74 -37.74
C LYS A 266 32.85 5.42 -36.98
N ILE A 267 32.54 4.36 -37.72
CA ILE A 267 32.27 3.02 -37.17
C ILE A 267 33.48 2.46 -36.39
N ASP A 268 34.70 2.77 -36.83
CA ASP A 268 35.95 2.29 -36.20
C ASP A 268 36.23 2.93 -34.83
N GLU A 269 35.61 4.07 -34.53
CA GLU A 269 35.67 4.71 -33.22
C GLU A 269 34.68 4.07 -32.25
N ALA A 270 33.49 3.70 -32.74
CA ALA A 270 32.51 2.93 -31.98
C ALA A 270 33.07 1.56 -31.57
N ILE A 271 33.73 0.87 -32.50
CA ILE A 271 34.32 -0.46 -32.27
C ILE A 271 35.47 -0.37 -31.24
N ARG A 272 36.39 0.60 -31.37
CA ARG A 272 37.49 0.79 -30.41
C ARG A 272 37.02 1.13 -29.00
N TYR A 273 36.00 1.98 -28.89
CA TYR A 273 35.40 2.31 -27.61
C TYR A 273 34.79 1.07 -26.95
N PHE A 274 34.11 0.24 -27.74
CA PHE A 274 33.53 -1.01 -27.27
C PHE A 274 34.60 -2.02 -26.82
N ASP A 275 35.69 -2.19 -27.58
CA ASP A 275 36.79 -3.10 -27.22
C ASP A 275 37.56 -2.66 -25.97
N GLN A 276 37.76 -1.35 -25.78
CA GLN A 276 38.31 -0.79 -24.54
C GLN A 276 37.39 -1.03 -23.34
N LEU A 277 36.09 -0.84 -23.53
CA LEU A 277 35.10 -1.10 -22.49
C LEU A 277 35.14 -2.57 -22.07
N LEU A 278 35.13 -3.50 -23.02
CA LEU A 278 35.24 -4.94 -22.76
C LEU A 278 36.54 -5.34 -22.06
N SER A 279 37.66 -4.74 -22.46
CA SER A 279 38.99 -5.00 -21.88
C SER A 279 39.17 -4.45 -20.47
N SER A 280 38.31 -3.52 -20.04
CA SER A 280 38.32 -2.95 -18.69
C SER A 280 37.61 -3.81 -17.64
N TYR A 281 36.95 -4.90 -18.06
CA TYR A 281 36.28 -5.84 -17.16
C TYR A 281 37.14 -7.10 -16.92
N PRO A 282 37.31 -7.54 -15.66
CA PRO A 282 38.06 -8.75 -15.35
C PRO A 282 37.36 -10.01 -15.91
N SER A 283 38.13 -10.84 -16.60
CA SER A 283 37.70 -11.99 -17.43
C SER A 283 37.09 -13.17 -16.68
N ASP A 284 37.11 -13.16 -15.36
CA ASP A 284 37.06 -14.42 -14.61
C ASP A 284 35.66 -14.83 -14.13
N TYR A 285 34.64 -14.03 -14.40
CA TYR A 285 33.27 -14.38 -14.04
C TYR A 285 32.30 -13.94 -15.15
N ILE A 286 31.90 -14.91 -15.96
CA ILE A 286 30.97 -14.81 -17.11
C ILE A 286 31.66 -14.23 -18.34
N ASN A 287 31.46 -14.87 -19.50
CA ASN A 287 32.02 -14.47 -20.78
C ASN A 287 31.26 -13.25 -21.34
N VAL A 288 31.36 -12.14 -20.60
CA VAL A 288 30.73 -10.84 -20.85
C VAL A 288 31.05 -10.31 -22.26
N PRO A 289 32.27 -10.49 -22.83
CA PRO A 289 32.56 -10.10 -24.21
C PRO A 289 31.68 -10.77 -25.27
N ASP A 290 31.49 -12.10 -25.21
CA ASP A 290 30.67 -12.83 -26.18
C ASP A 290 29.18 -12.45 -26.07
N ILE A 291 28.68 -12.19 -24.87
CA ILE A 291 27.28 -11.84 -24.62
C ILE A 291 26.98 -10.41 -25.07
N LEU A 292 27.90 -9.48 -24.86
CA LEU A 292 27.77 -8.09 -25.33
C LEU A 292 27.89 -7.99 -26.85
N GLN A 293 28.77 -8.78 -27.48
CA GLN A 293 28.86 -8.87 -28.95
C GLN A 293 27.58 -9.41 -29.60
N GLN A 294 26.88 -10.36 -28.95
CA GLN A 294 25.64 -10.94 -29.49
C GLN A 294 24.40 -10.04 -29.35
N ARG A 295 24.42 -9.03 -28.48
CA ARG A 295 23.22 -8.24 -28.12
C ARG A 295 23.34 -6.72 -28.30
N ALA A 296 24.51 -6.24 -28.75
CA ALA A 296 24.68 -4.86 -29.19
C ALA A 296 24.04 -4.67 -30.58
N ILE A 297 23.20 -3.66 -30.73
CA ILE A 297 22.59 -3.31 -32.02
C ILE A 297 23.21 -1.99 -32.49
N LEU A 298 23.90 -2.03 -33.63
CA LEU A 298 24.41 -0.84 -34.27
C LEU A 298 23.35 -0.24 -35.18
N HIS A 299 23.00 1.01 -34.94
CA HIS A 299 22.08 1.80 -35.74
C HIS A 299 22.86 2.83 -36.56
N GLU A 300 22.55 2.97 -37.85
CA GLU A 300 23.09 4.04 -38.69
C GLU A 300 21.96 4.96 -39.14
N LYS A 301 22.13 6.28 -38.93
CA LYS A 301 21.21 7.30 -39.42
C LYS A 301 21.96 8.59 -39.73
N ASN A 302 21.82 9.10 -40.95
CA ASN A 302 22.47 10.33 -41.44
C ASN A 302 24.00 10.34 -41.25
N GLY A 303 24.67 9.22 -41.53
CA GLY A 303 26.13 9.08 -41.39
C GLY A 303 26.62 9.07 -39.94
N LYS A 304 25.72 8.96 -38.95
CA LYS A 304 26.06 8.75 -37.55
C LYS A 304 25.74 7.33 -37.13
N HIS A 305 26.70 6.68 -36.50
CA HIS A 305 26.55 5.33 -35.96
C HIS A 305 26.24 5.42 -34.45
N THR A 306 25.25 4.66 -34.00
CA THR A 306 24.76 4.63 -32.62
C THR A 306 24.67 3.19 -32.14
N LEU A 307 25.38 2.84 -31.08
CA LEU A 307 25.32 1.51 -30.47
C LEU A 307 24.24 1.49 -29.39
N SER A 308 23.34 0.51 -29.40
CA SER A 308 22.31 0.33 -28.38
C SER A 308 22.41 -1.06 -27.74
N PHE A 309 22.07 -1.15 -26.46
CA PHE A 309 22.01 -2.40 -25.70
C PHE A 309 20.60 -2.60 -25.16
N ARG A 310 20.08 -3.84 -25.19
CA ARG A 310 18.76 -4.16 -24.64
C ARG A 310 18.80 -4.42 -23.12
N ASP A 311 17.98 -3.63 -22.42
CA ASP A 311 17.17 -3.93 -21.23
C ASP A 311 17.77 -3.86 -19.80
N TYR A 312 17.06 -3.10 -18.95
CA TYR A 312 17.15 -3.04 -17.47
C TYR A 312 16.87 -4.38 -16.78
N GLU A 313 16.07 -5.26 -17.41
CA GLU A 313 15.82 -6.62 -16.95
C GLU A 313 17.12 -7.45 -16.89
N TRP A 314 18.09 -7.19 -17.77
CA TRP A 314 19.40 -7.85 -17.74
C TRP A 314 20.20 -7.51 -16.47
N ALA A 315 20.16 -6.27 -16.01
CA ALA A 315 20.84 -5.86 -14.78
C ALA A 315 20.22 -6.50 -13.53
N LEU A 316 18.89 -6.72 -13.56
CA LEU A 316 18.17 -7.43 -12.50
C LEU A 316 18.43 -8.94 -12.52
N GLU A 317 18.55 -9.55 -13.71
CA GLU A 317 18.91 -10.95 -13.92
C GLU A 317 20.31 -11.24 -13.36
N ILE A 318 21.31 -10.43 -13.71
CA ILE A 318 22.68 -10.54 -13.17
C ILE A 318 22.69 -10.40 -11.65
N ARG A 319 21.90 -9.47 -11.09
CA ARG A 319 21.79 -9.31 -9.64
C ARG A 319 21.17 -10.55 -8.97
N ARG A 320 20.14 -11.15 -9.57
CA ARG A 320 19.53 -12.39 -9.08
C ARG A 320 20.51 -13.56 -9.13
N GLU A 321 21.17 -13.77 -10.27
CA GLU A 321 22.14 -14.86 -10.43
C GLU A 321 23.34 -14.72 -9.49
N ARG A 322 23.86 -13.49 -9.34
CA ARG A 322 24.93 -13.19 -8.38
C ARG A 322 24.50 -13.49 -6.95
N ASN A 323 23.30 -13.06 -6.53
CA ASN A 323 22.83 -13.28 -5.17
C ASN A 323 22.54 -14.76 -4.87
N MET A 324 22.04 -15.51 -5.86
CA MET A 324 21.88 -16.97 -5.74
C MET A 324 23.23 -17.67 -5.59
N LYS A 325 24.25 -17.27 -6.36
CA LYS A 325 25.61 -17.82 -6.25
C LYS A 325 26.28 -17.48 -4.92
N ILE A 326 26.10 -16.26 -4.42
CA ILE A 326 26.60 -15.85 -3.10
C ILE A 326 25.91 -16.65 -1.98
N GLN A 327 24.60 -16.90 -2.08
CA GLN A 327 23.90 -17.76 -1.12
C GLN A 327 24.38 -19.21 -1.17
N GLN A 328 24.62 -19.77 -2.36
CA GLN A 328 25.15 -21.13 -2.52
C GLN A 328 26.59 -21.27 -1.99
N LEU A 329 27.41 -20.22 -2.13
CA LEU A 329 28.78 -20.19 -1.58
C LEU A 329 28.76 -20.07 -0.04
N ASN A 330 27.86 -19.26 0.51
CA ASN A 330 27.74 -19.07 1.97
C ASN A 330 27.17 -20.29 2.70
N THR A 331 26.40 -21.16 2.03
CA THR A 331 25.96 -22.43 2.63
C THR A 331 27.08 -23.49 2.71
N ASN A 332 28.19 -23.30 2.00
CA ASN A 332 29.29 -24.26 1.92
C ASN A 332 30.53 -23.92 2.77
N THR A 333 30.57 -22.78 3.47
CA THR A 333 31.72 -22.40 4.31
C THR A 333 31.31 -21.75 5.63
N ASN A 334 31.56 -22.46 6.75
CA ASN A 334 31.48 -21.94 8.12
C ASN A 334 32.66 -20.98 8.40
N VAL A 335 32.50 -19.67 8.22
CA VAL A 335 33.48 -18.67 8.69
C VAL A 335 32.77 -17.49 9.40
N PRO A 336 33.21 -17.07 10.61
CA PRO A 336 32.54 -16.06 11.41
C PRO A 336 32.93 -14.62 11.05
N TYR A 337 32.03 -13.68 11.39
CA TYR A 337 32.19 -12.23 11.26
C TYR A 337 33.46 -11.70 11.96
N LEU A 338 34.26 -10.89 11.26
CA LEU A 338 35.39 -10.12 11.81
C LEU A 338 35.10 -8.62 11.72
N LEU A 339 34.87 -8.01 12.89
CA LEU A 339 34.85 -6.57 13.12
C LEU A 339 36.30 -6.05 13.16
N ALA A 340 36.59 -4.93 12.49
CA ALA A 340 37.88 -4.23 12.57
C ALA A 340 37.71 -2.79 13.11
N THR A 341 38.58 -2.43 14.04
CA THR A 341 38.68 -1.21 14.84
C THR A 341 39.33 -0.02 14.10
N PRO A 342 39.14 1.23 14.56
CA PRO A 342 39.67 2.42 13.89
C PRO A 342 41.14 2.68 14.26
N GLY A 343 42.02 2.67 13.26
CA GLY A 343 43.42 3.11 13.41
C GLY A 343 44.48 2.12 12.91
N SER A 344 44.46 1.79 11.62
CA SER A 344 45.65 1.29 10.91
C SER A 344 45.53 1.57 9.41
N THR A 345 46.55 2.23 8.87
CA THR A 345 46.69 2.53 7.44
C THR A 345 47.33 1.35 6.72
N PHE A 346 46.60 0.70 5.80
CA PHE A 346 47.17 -0.04 4.68
C PHE A 346 46.40 0.28 3.39
N ASN A 347 47.14 0.78 2.41
CA ASN A 347 46.76 0.95 1.02
C ASN A 347 46.67 -0.42 0.34
N THR A 348 45.48 -0.83 -0.14
CA THR A 348 45.32 -1.81 -1.25
C THR A 348 43.90 -1.75 -1.82
N GLU A 349 43.79 -1.29 -3.07
CA GLU A 349 42.92 -1.74 -4.21
C GLU A 349 41.51 -2.34 -4.03
N PHE A 350 40.87 -2.29 -2.87
CA PHE A 350 39.50 -2.82 -2.66
C PHE A 350 38.39 -1.76 -2.60
N ASP A 351 38.72 -0.48 -2.60
CA ASP A 351 37.74 0.62 -2.45
C ASP A 351 37.10 1.12 -3.76
N TYR A 352 37.49 0.58 -4.92
CA TYR A 352 36.88 1.00 -6.20
C TYR A 352 35.62 0.21 -6.56
N TYR A 353 35.46 -1.01 -6.03
CA TYR A 353 34.31 -1.88 -6.33
C TYR A 353 33.07 -1.59 -5.46
N GLY A 354 33.20 -0.76 -4.42
CA GLY A 354 32.10 -0.34 -3.56
C GLY A 354 31.32 0.89 -4.04
N GLN A 355 31.85 1.67 -5.00
CA GLN A 355 31.28 2.97 -5.37
C GLN A 355 30.30 2.97 -6.55
N LEU A 356 30.11 1.84 -7.24
CA LEU A 356 29.23 1.78 -8.42
C LEU A 356 27.85 1.16 -8.20
N LEU A 357 27.55 0.67 -6.98
CA LEU A 357 26.24 0.03 -6.68
C LEU A 357 25.58 0.48 -5.38
N ALA A 358 26.14 1.44 -4.65
CA ALA A 358 25.53 1.97 -3.45
C ALA A 358 25.66 3.49 -3.42
N PHE A 359 24.61 4.21 -3.78
CA PHE A 359 24.13 5.34 -2.98
C PHE A 359 22.62 5.50 -3.22
N HIS A 360 21.88 5.05 -2.21
CA HIS A 360 20.49 5.38 -1.93
C HIS A 360 20.45 6.41 -0.79
N PHE A 361 19.27 6.97 -0.62
CA PHE A 361 18.79 8.00 0.32
C PHE A 361 19.26 7.98 1.79
N PRO A 362 19.10 9.12 2.51
CA PRO A 362 19.54 9.33 3.89
C PRO A 362 18.49 8.89 4.93
N PHE A 363 18.94 8.63 6.16
CA PHE A 363 18.10 8.71 7.37
C PHE A 363 18.88 9.37 8.52
N ASP A 364 18.27 10.46 9.00
CA ASP A 364 18.28 11.16 10.29
C ASP A 364 19.45 11.13 11.28
N THR A 365 19.82 12.37 11.62
CA THR A 365 20.63 12.82 12.74
C THR A 365 19.79 12.87 14.02
N LEU A 366 20.24 12.20 15.08
CA LEU A 366 19.91 12.53 16.47
C LEU A 366 21.09 13.34 17.02
N ILE A 367 20.80 14.57 17.47
CA ILE A 367 21.73 15.61 17.92
C ILE A 367 22.09 15.43 19.41
N GLY A 368 23.33 15.82 19.75
CA GLY A 368 23.77 16.34 21.06
C GLY A 368 25.05 15.68 21.58
N GLU A 369 26.27 16.17 21.26
CA GLU A 369 27.08 17.17 22.01
C GLU A 369 27.23 16.85 23.52
N GLN A 370 28.41 16.81 24.16
CA GLN A 370 29.58 17.69 24.07
C GLN A 370 30.93 16.99 24.38
N ILE A 371 31.96 17.69 23.90
CA ILE A 371 33.41 17.71 24.19
C ILE A 371 33.74 17.76 25.71
N ALA A 372 34.85 17.10 26.08
CA ALA A 372 35.63 17.20 27.34
C ALA A 372 35.03 16.63 28.64
#